data_AF-A0A1I3MI90-F1
#
_entry.id   AF-A0A1I3MI90-F1
#
_cell.length_a   1.000
_cell.length_b   1.000
_cell.length_c   1.000
_cell.angle_alpha   90.00
_cell.angle_beta   90.00
_cell.angle_gamma   90.00
#
_symmetry.space_group_name_H-M   'P 1'
#
loop_
_entity.id
_entity.type
_entity.pdbx_description
1 polymer ?
#
loop_
_entity_poly.entity_id
_entity_poly.type
_entity_poly.pdbx_seq_one_letter_code
_entity_poly.pdbx_strand_id
1 'polypeptide(L)'
;MTNTVQIPHERNDVVGQAAFHILETFAGPAAEADDPVLEDLERNLQRALQDFPELTGKTITVGRMDPDEDDYIGYAQFWNLMIQFPADSPTSWRTVYHELAHLAIHVQNQQGEDVPPTSEPFCSIVGISRMSVELIDGDRISYLGYPSVPREEWPEICERALEYREEHGPNSHYINQCCDWLGIDDRESRTAY
;
A
#
# COMPACT_ATOMS: atom_id res chain seq x y z
N MET A 1 -15.25 -22.48 -4.41
CA MET A 1 -16.06 -21.59 -3.54
C MET A 1 -15.17 -20.41 -3.24
N THR A 2 -15.55 -19.23 -3.69
CA THR A 2 -14.78 -17.99 -3.56
C THR A 2 -15.08 -17.34 -2.20
N ASN A 3 -14.02 -17.03 -1.43
CA ASN A 3 -14.15 -16.42 -0.11
C ASN A 3 -14.12 -14.88 -0.25
N THR A 4 -15.14 -14.23 0.31
CA THR A 4 -15.15 -12.77 0.54
C THR A 4 -15.01 -12.56 2.04
N VAL A 5 -13.99 -11.81 2.46
CA VAL A 5 -13.75 -11.50 3.87
C VAL A 5 -14.20 -10.06 4.13
N GLN A 6 -15.03 -9.86 5.16
CA GLN A 6 -15.54 -8.56 5.58
C GLN A 6 -14.80 -8.11 6.85
N ILE A 7 -14.27 -6.89 6.86
CA ILE A 7 -13.47 -6.36 7.98
C ILE A 7 -14.21 -5.16 8.58
N PRO A 8 -14.63 -5.23 9.85
CA PRO A 8 -15.24 -4.08 10.53
C PRO A 8 -14.21 -2.98 10.78
N HIS A 9 -14.55 -1.73 10.44
CA HIS A 9 -13.78 -0.54 10.75
C HIS A 9 -14.59 0.37 11.70
N GLU A 10 -14.03 0.71 12.86
CA GLU A 10 -14.57 1.70 13.80
C GLU A 10 -13.51 2.78 14.10
N ARG A 11 -13.67 3.96 13.51
CA ARG A 11 -13.02 5.21 13.97
C ARG A 11 -14.10 6.30 13.92
N ASN A 12 -14.12 7.19 14.90
CA ASN A 12 -15.26 7.99 15.41
C ASN A 12 -16.23 8.67 14.41
N ASP A 13 -15.94 8.72 13.11
CA ASP A 13 -16.72 9.45 12.10
C ASP A 13 -17.13 8.59 10.89
N VAL A 14 -16.72 7.32 10.80
CA VAL A 14 -17.04 6.40 9.68
C VAL A 14 -17.39 4.99 10.19
N VAL A 15 -18.63 4.55 9.95
CA VAL A 15 -19.10 3.18 10.23
C VAL A 15 -19.27 2.43 8.91
N GLY A 16 -18.46 1.40 8.67
CA GLY A 16 -18.59 0.52 7.50
C GLY A 16 -17.58 -0.63 7.49
N GLN A 17 -17.69 -1.51 6.49
CA GLN A 17 -16.77 -2.65 6.30
C GLN A 17 -15.99 -2.47 5.00
N ALA A 18 -14.65 -2.53 5.07
CA ALA A 18 -13.83 -2.80 3.89
C ALA A 18 -13.80 -4.32 3.67
N ALA A 19 -13.77 -4.75 2.42
CA ALA A 19 -13.75 -6.17 2.08
C ALA A 19 -12.70 -6.46 1.02
N PHE A 20 -12.25 -7.69 0.97
CA PHE A 20 -11.45 -8.18 -0.15
C PHE A 20 -11.98 -9.51 -0.67
N HIS A 21 -11.70 -9.74 -1.94
CA HIS A 21 -12.04 -10.94 -2.67
C HIS A 21 -10.80 -11.45 -3.40
N ILE A 22 -10.30 -12.62 -3.00
CA ILE A 22 -9.17 -13.28 -3.67
C ILE A 22 -9.70 -14.12 -4.83
N LEU A 23 -9.18 -13.88 -6.02
CA LEU A 23 -9.56 -14.61 -7.24
C LEU A 23 -8.98 -16.03 -7.22
N GLU A 24 -9.68 -16.97 -7.87
CA GLU A 24 -9.20 -18.35 -8.07
C GLU A 24 -7.85 -18.40 -8.82
N THR A 25 -7.56 -17.36 -9.62
CA THR A 25 -6.26 -17.21 -10.29
C THR A 25 -5.09 -17.06 -9.32
N PHE A 26 -5.35 -16.58 -8.10
CA PHE A 26 -4.37 -16.48 -7.02
C PHE A 26 -4.42 -17.70 -6.10
N ALA A 27 -5.62 -18.06 -5.62
CA ALA A 27 -5.80 -19.13 -4.64
C ALA A 27 -5.60 -20.57 -5.19
N GLY A 28 -5.43 -20.73 -6.51
CA GLY A 28 -5.33 -22.05 -7.15
C GLY A 28 -6.64 -22.86 -7.04
N PRO A 29 -6.62 -24.15 -7.40
CA PRO A 29 -7.77 -25.03 -7.17
C PRO A 29 -8.08 -25.11 -5.67
N ALA A 30 -9.35 -25.04 -5.29
CA ALA A 30 -9.85 -25.05 -3.90
C ALA A 30 -9.47 -26.27 -3.02
N ALA A 31 -8.55 -27.13 -3.46
CA ALA A 31 -8.03 -28.30 -2.76
C ALA A 31 -6.71 -28.04 -2.00
N GLU A 32 -6.06 -26.89 -2.18
CA GLU A 32 -4.86 -26.48 -1.43
C GLU A 32 -5.26 -25.66 -0.20
N ALA A 33 -5.97 -26.30 0.73
CA ALA A 33 -6.51 -25.66 1.94
C ALA A 33 -5.45 -25.19 2.96
N ASP A 34 -4.16 -25.38 2.66
CA ASP A 34 -3.02 -25.06 3.53
C ASP A 34 -1.91 -24.35 2.71
N ASP A 35 -2.27 -23.39 1.85
CA ASP A 35 -1.27 -22.55 1.16
C ASP A 35 -0.75 -21.45 2.09
N PRO A 36 0.51 -21.55 2.58
CA PRO A 36 1.06 -20.57 3.50
C PRO A 36 1.22 -19.17 2.88
N VAL A 37 1.32 -19.05 1.54
CA VAL A 37 1.39 -17.74 0.86
C VAL A 37 0.03 -17.06 0.88
N LEU A 38 -1.03 -17.82 0.62
CA LEU A 38 -2.41 -17.33 0.69
C LEU A 38 -2.78 -16.91 2.12
N GLU A 39 -2.48 -17.74 3.12
CA GLU A 39 -2.74 -17.42 4.54
C GLU A 39 -2.00 -16.15 4.98
N ASP A 40 -0.74 -15.99 4.54
CA ASP A 40 0.05 -14.80 4.82
C ASP A 40 -0.57 -13.55 4.22
N LEU A 41 -0.95 -13.61 2.95
CA LEU A 41 -1.58 -12.51 2.24
C LEU A 41 -2.94 -12.13 2.85
N GLU A 42 -3.79 -13.11 3.16
CA GLU A 42 -5.09 -12.87 3.81
C GLU A 42 -4.91 -12.13 5.14
N ARG A 43 -3.97 -12.59 5.97
CA ARG A 43 -3.65 -11.96 7.25
C ARG A 43 -3.12 -10.54 7.06
N ASN A 44 -2.25 -10.34 6.08
CA ASN A 44 -1.65 -9.03 5.82
C ASN A 44 -2.70 -8.03 5.33
N LEU A 45 -3.57 -8.43 4.38
CA LEU A 45 -4.68 -7.62 3.90
C LEU A 45 -5.69 -7.31 5.02
N GLN A 46 -6.03 -8.30 5.84
CA GLN A 46 -7.01 -8.12 6.92
C GLN A 46 -6.57 -7.05 7.92
N ARG A 47 -5.28 -7.01 8.24
CA ARG A 47 -4.72 -6.00 9.13
C ARG A 47 -4.55 -4.65 8.42
N ALA A 48 -3.96 -4.63 7.23
CA ALA A 48 -3.63 -3.40 6.52
C ALA A 48 -4.87 -2.58 6.14
N LEU A 49 -5.97 -3.24 5.73
CA LEU A 49 -7.21 -2.55 5.34
C LEU A 49 -7.85 -1.73 6.45
N GLN A 50 -7.51 -2.02 7.72
CA GLN A 50 -7.99 -1.23 8.85
C GLN A 50 -7.36 0.17 8.88
N ASP A 51 -6.22 0.36 8.22
CA ASP A 51 -5.51 1.65 8.16
C ASP A 51 -5.86 2.47 6.90
N PHE A 52 -6.78 1.98 6.05
CA PHE A 52 -7.25 2.65 4.84
C PHE A 52 -8.76 2.92 4.88
N PRO A 53 -9.22 3.91 5.68
CA PRO A 53 -10.63 4.22 5.84
C PRO A 53 -11.33 4.62 4.53
N GLU A 54 -10.59 5.14 3.55
CA GLU A 54 -11.10 5.52 2.23
C GLU A 54 -11.63 4.32 1.43
N LEU A 55 -11.17 3.11 1.78
CA LEU A 55 -11.60 1.85 1.18
C LEU A 55 -12.81 1.25 1.92
N THR A 56 -13.34 1.92 2.94
CA THR A 56 -14.55 1.49 3.65
C THR A 56 -15.75 1.41 2.70
N GLY A 57 -16.48 0.29 2.75
CA GLY A 57 -17.62 0.04 1.87
C GLY A 57 -17.22 -0.37 0.44
N LYS A 58 -15.93 -0.59 0.18
CA LYS A 58 -15.41 -1.13 -1.07
C LYS A 58 -15.03 -2.60 -0.93
N THR A 59 -15.09 -3.32 -2.03
CA THR A 59 -14.53 -4.66 -2.16
C THR A 59 -13.32 -4.59 -3.07
N ILE A 60 -12.16 -4.95 -2.54
CA ILE A 60 -10.89 -4.99 -3.28
C ILE A 60 -10.71 -6.37 -3.87
N THR A 61 -10.39 -6.43 -5.16
CA THR A 61 -10.11 -7.69 -5.83
C THR A 61 -8.62 -7.98 -5.75
N VAL A 62 -8.26 -9.19 -5.36
CA VAL A 62 -6.87 -9.63 -5.23
C VAL A 62 -6.60 -10.70 -6.28
N GLY A 63 -5.71 -10.40 -7.21
CA GLY A 63 -5.35 -11.26 -8.33
C GLY A 63 -3.91 -11.77 -8.25
N ARG A 64 -3.59 -12.66 -9.17
CA ARG A 64 -2.23 -13.11 -9.42
C ARG A 64 -1.57 -12.24 -10.47
N MET A 65 -0.31 -11.91 -10.26
CA MET A 65 0.55 -11.25 -11.24
C MET A 65 1.05 -12.27 -12.27
N ASP A 66 1.25 -11.84 -13.51
CA ASP A 66 1.77 -12.72 -14.56
C ASP A 66 3.24 -13.08 -14.23
N PRO A 67 3.64 -14.36 -14.23
CA PRO A 67 5.04 -14.74 -14.02
C PRO A 67 6.03 -14.13 -15.03
N ASP A 68 5.57 -13.64 -16.19
CA ASP A 68 6.44 -12.94 -17.15
C ASP A 68 6.67 -11.45 -16.77
N GLU A 69 6.08 -10.97 -15.67
CA GLU A 69 6.26 -9.62 -15.10
C GLU A 69 7.33 -9.61 -14.00
N ASP A 70 8.47 -10.28 -14.24
CA ASP A 70 9.56 -10.60 -13.28
C ASP A 70 10.11 -9.42 -12.45
N ASP A 71 9.90 -8.16 -12.87
CA ASP A 71 10.44 -6.97 -12.20
C ASP A 71 9.50 -6.36 -11.14
N TYR A 72 8.24 -6.78 -11.10
CA TYR A 72 7.25 -6.24 -10.17
C TYR A 72 7.07 -7.15 -8.95
N ILE A 73 6.93 -6.55 -7.77
CA ILE A 73 6.65 -7.27 -6.50
C ILE A 73 5.21 -7.05 -6.02
N GLY A 74 4.42 -6.33 -6.81
CA GLY A 74 3.03 -5.93 -6.57
C GLY A 74 2.57 -5.01 -7.71
N TYR A 75 1.27 -5.01 -8.00
CA TYR A 75 0.68 -4.14 -9.02
C TYR A 75 -0.77 -3.76 -8.70
N ALA A 76 -1.08 -2.46 -8.73
CA ALA A 76 -2.43 -1.95 -8.55
C ALA A 76 -3.08 -1.53 -9.89
N GLN A 77 -4.15 -2.24 -10.26
CA GLN A 77 -5.12 -1.76 -11.24
C GLN A 77 -6.18 -0.91 -10.54
N PHE A 78 -5.78 0.28 -10.10
CA PHE A 78 -6.59 1.10 -9.19
C PHE A 78 -7.98 1.49 -9.73
N TRP A 79 -8.14 1.62 -11.05
CA TRP A 79 -9.45 1.85 -11.70
C TRP A 79 -10.46 0.72 -11.46
N ASN A 80 -9.99 -0.50 -11.22
CA ASN A 80 -10.80 -1.70 -11.00
C ASN A 80 -10.85 -2.12 -9.51
N LEU A 81 -10.28 -1.31 -8.60
CA LEU A 81 -10.05 -1.68 -7.20
C LEU A 81 -9.38 -3.05 -7.07
N MET A 82 -8.37 -3.30 -7.91
CA MET A 82 -7.67 -4.57 -7.98
C MET A 82 -6.19 -4.38 -7.66
N ILE A 83 -5.66 -5.31 -6.86
CA ILE A 83 -4.23 -5.45 -6.57
C ILE A 83 -3.79 -6.87 -6.94
N GLN A 84 -2.57 -7.01 -7.44
CA GLN A 84 -2.01 -8.28 -7.91
C GLN A 84 -0.66 -8.51 -7.24
N PHE A 85 -0.41 -9.76 -6.86
CA PHE A 85 0.84 -10.18 -6.22
C PHE A 85 1.38 -11.47 -6.85
N PRO A 86 2.69 -11.76 -6.69
CA PRO A 86 3.22 -13.09 -6.93
C PRO A 86 2.49 -14.12 -6.07
N ALA A 87 2.12 -15.27 -6.66
CA ALA A 87 1.43 -16.35 -5.94
C ALA A 87 2.40 -17.40 -5.38
N ASP A 88 3.69 -17.29 -5.69
CA ASP A 88 4.74 -18.26 -5.34
C ASP A 88 5.61 -17.81 -4.17
N SER A 89 5.41 -16.59 -3.66
CA SER A 89 6.19 -16.03 -2.56
C SER A 89 5.35 -15.13 -1.64
N PRO A 90 5.66 -15.08 -0.33
CA PRO A 90 5.00 -14.18 0.61
C PRO A 90 5.17 -12.72 0.19
N THR A 91 4.10 -11.94 0.31
CA THR A 91 4.10 -10.51 0.02
C THR A 91 4.45 -9.70 1.28
N SER A 92 5.43 -8.81 1.18
CA SER A 92 5.83 -7.97 2.31
C SER A 92 4.73 -6.96 2.69
N TRP A 93 4.62 -6.63 3.98
CA TRP A 93 3.72 -5.59 4.50
C TRP A 93 3.87 -4.28 3.76
N ARG A 94 5.12 -3.85 3.51
CA ARG A 94 5.41 -2.65 2.73
C ARG A 94 4.72 -2.65 1.36
N THR A 95 4.74 -3.77 0.65
CA THR A 95 4.12 -3.89 -0.66
C THR A 95 2.60 -3.85 -0.55
N VAL A 96 2.02 -4.58 0.41
CA VAL A 96 0.56 -4.55 0.63
C VAL A 96 0.06 -3.12 0.89
N TYR A 97 0.70 -2.38 1.79
CA TYR A 97 0.30 -0.99 2.07
C TYR A 97 0.51 -0.05 0.88
N HIS A 98 1.57 -0.26 0.09
CA HIS A 98 1.83 0.52 -1.11
C HIS A 98 0.71 0.33 -2.15
N GLU A 99 0.32 -0.91 -2.43
CA GLU A 99 -0.76 -1.18 -3.39
C GLU A 99 -2.13 -0.71 -2.88
N LEU A 100 -2.39 -0.81 -1.57
CA LEU A 100 -3.61 -0.25 -0.96
C LEU A 100 -3.63 1.29 -1.02
N ALA A 101 -2.48 1.95 -0.91
CA ALA A 101 -2.37 3.39 -1.06
C ALA A 101 -2.78 3.85 -2.46
N HIS A 102 -2.37 3.13 -3.52
CA HIS A 102 -2.85 3.39 -4.89
C HIS A 102 -4.38 3.41 -4.97
N LEU A 103 -5.04 2.41 -4.37
CA LEU A 103 -6.50 2.33 -4.35
C LEU A 103 -7.12 3.48 -3.57
N ALA A 104 -6.60 3.77 -2.38
CA ALA A 104 -7.13 4.81 -1.50
C ALA A 104 -7.02 6.19 -2.16
N ILE A 105 -5.85 6.50 -2.72
CA ILE A 105 -5.59 7.74 -3.45
C ILE A 105 -6.52 7.87 -4.65
N HIS A 106 -6.76 6.78 -5.39
CA HIS A 106 -7.72 6.78 -6.48
C HIS A 106 -9.14 7.14 -6.00
N VAL A 107 -9.59 6.55 -4.90
CA VAL A 107 -10.92 6.84 -4.32
C VAL A 107 -11.02 8.28 -3.85
N GLN A 108 -9.99 8.81 -3.18
CA GLN A 108 -9.92 10.22 -2.75
C GLN A 108 -10.00 11.16 -3.95
N ASN A 109 -9.24 10.88 -5.02
CA ASN A 109 -9.26 11.66 -6.24
C ASN A 109 -10.66 11.68 -6.89
N GLN A 110 -11.36 10.54 -6.92
CA GLN A 110 -12.75 10.46 -7.41
C GLN A 110 -13.74 11.30 -6.57
N GLN A 111 -13.43 11.54 -5.29
CA GLN A 111 -14.23 12.39 -4.41
C GLN A 111 -13.86 13.89 -4.52
N GLY A 112 -12.90 14.22 -5.38
CA GLY A 112 -12.44 15.59 -5.61
C GLY A 112 -11.42 16.07 -4.59
N GLU A 113 -10.84 15.16 -3.78
CA GLU A 113 -9.72 15.50 -2.93
C GLU A 113 -8.48 15.84 -3.77
N ASP A 114 -7.75 16.85 -3.31
CA ASP A 114 -6.52 17.27 -3.94
C ASP A 114 -5.41 16.30 -3.54
N VAL A 115 -5.28 15.20 -4.27
CA VAL A 115 -4.19 14.21 -4.17
C VAL A 115 -3.64 13.87 -5.57
N PRO A 116 -2.33 13.59 -5.72
CA PRO A 116 -1.75 13.16 -6.98
C PRO A 116 -2.42 11.88 -7.50
N PRO A 117 -2.96 11.86 -8.74
CA PRO A 117 -3.71 10.69 -9.24
C PRO A 117 -2.82 9.48 -9.54
N THR A 118 -1.53 9.69 -9.83
CA THR A 118 -0.55 8.64 -10.13
C THR A 118 0.82 9.08 -9.63
N SER A 119 1.31 8.50 -8.53
CA SER A 119 2.66 8.79 -8.02
C SER A 119 3.13 7.66 -7.10
N GLU A 120 4.08 6.86 -7.56
CA GLU A 120 4.67 5.79 -6.75
C GLU A 120 5.32 6.31 -5.46
N PRO A 121 6.15 7.39 -5.47
CA PRO A 121 6.68 7.94 -4.23
C PRO A 121 5.58 8.39 -3.25
N PHE A 122 4.51 9.00 -3.74
CA PHE A 122 3.40 9.41 -2.89
C PHE A 122 2.69 8.21 -2.26
N CYS A 123 2.44 7.15 -3.04
CA CYS A 123 1.84 5.92 -2.53
C CYS A 123 2.73 5.27 -1.46
N SER A 124 4.05 5.28 -1.65
CA SER A 124 4.99 4.78 -0.66
C SER A 124 4.99 5.62 0.63
N ILE A 125 4.92 6.95 0.53
CA ILE A 125 4.79 7.84 1.69
C ILE A 125 3.49 7.58 2.45
N VAL A 126 2.37 7.54 1.74
CA VAL A 126 1.05 7.26 2.35
C VAL A 126 1.05 5.88 3.01
N GLY A 127 1.54 4.86 2.31
CA GLY A 127 1.64 3.50 2.84
C GLY A 127 2.47 3.42 4.12
N ILE A 128 3.67 4.02 4.16
CA ILE A 128 4.53 4.03 5.35
C ILE A 128 3.93 4.86 6.48
N SER A 129 3.33 6.02 6.19
CA SER A 129 2.71 6.87 7.22
C SER A 129 1.60 6.17 8.01
N ARG A 130 0.95 5.16 7.40
CA ARG A 130 -0.16 4.40 7.98
C ARG A 130 0.30 3.10 8.64
N MET A 131 1.53 2.68 8.39
CA MET A 131 2.06 1.42 8.86
C MET A 131 2.55 1.55 10.30
N SER A 132 2.11 0.64 11.17
CA SER A 132 2.70 0.55 12.50
C SER A 132 4.15 0.07 12.40
N VAL A 133 5.03 0.62 13.24
CA VAL A 133 6.48 0.38 13.19
C VAL A 133 6.83 -1.11 13.24
N GLU A 134 6.09 -1.92 14.00
CA GLU A 134 6.32 -3.36 14.11
C GLU A 134 6.03 -4.15 12.82
N LEU A 135 5.34 -3.56 11.85
CA LEU A 135 5.01 -4.18 10.56
C LEU A 135 6.02 -3.81 9.46
N ILE A 136 6.92 -2.86 9.70
CA ILE A 136 7.89 -2.42 8.69
C ILE A 136 8.93 -3.52 8.42
N ASP A 137 8.73 -4.22 7.31
CA ASP A 137 9.52 -5.36 6.87
C ASP A 137 10.53 -5.01 5.78
N GLY A 138 11.59 -4.32 6.17
CA GLY A 138 12.72 -4.05 5.28
C GLY A 138 13.48 -2.79 5.67
N ASP A 139 14.70 -2.67 5.14
CA ASP A 139 15.59 -1.52 5.32
C ASP A 139 15.43 -0.45 4.23
N ARG A 140 14.33 -0.52 3.47
CA ARG A 140 14.01 0.43 2.41
C ARG A 140 12.53 0.79 2.40
N ILE A 141 12.24 1.99 1.93
CA ILE A 141 10.90 2.43 1.52
C ILE A 141 10.80 2.26 0.00
N SER A 142 9.70 1.69 -0.50
CA SER A 142 9.46 1.53 -1.93
C SER A 142 9.64 2.87 -2.65
N TYR A 143 10.28 2.87 -3.82
CA TYR A 143 10.55 4.06 -4.66
C TYR A 143 11.38 5.20 -4.06
N LEU A 144 11.57 5.26 -2.74
CA LEU A 144 12.39 6.27 -2.08
C LEU A 144 13.80 5.77 -1.79
N GLY A 145 13.98 4.46 -1.56
CA GLY A 145 15.29 3.86 -1.32
C GLY A 145 15.55 3.55 0.15
N TYR A 146 16.81 3.64 0.57
CA TYR A 146 17.30 3.21 1.88
C TYR A 146 17.50 4.42 2.82
N PRO A 147 16.57 4.70 3.75
CA PRO A 147 16.72 5.79 4.71
C PRO A 147 17.95 5.60 5.59
N SER A 148 18.59 6.70 5.97
CA SER A 148 19.72 6.69 6.92
C SER A 148 19.30 6.86 8.39
N VAL A 149 18.00 7.11 8.62
CA VAL A 149 17.39 7.25 9.95
C VAL A 149 16.76 5.94 10.44
N PRO A 150 16.60 5.73 11.76
CA PRO A 150 15.96 4.54 12.33
C PRO A 150 14.53 4.32 11.82
N ARG A 151 14.12 3.05 11.67
CA ARG A 151 12.80 2.67 11.11
C ARG A 151 11.63 3.20 11.94
N GLU A 152 11.86 3.31 13.25
CA GLU A 152 10.90 3.82 14.23
C GLU A 152 10.49 5.27 13.93
N GLU A 153 11.36 6.04 13.26
CA GLU A 153 11.09 7.44 12.92
C GLU A 153 10.37 7.59 11.56
N TRP A 154 10.32 6.54 10.73
CA TRP A 154 9.84 6.66 9.35
C TRP A 154 8.36 7.04 9.25
N PRO A 155 7.41 6.41 9.98
CA PRO A 155 5.99 6.76 9.87
C PRO A 155 5.74 8.23 10.23
N GLU A 156 6.33 8.71 11.33
CA GLU A 156 6.19 10.11 11.78
C GLU A 156 6.79 11.10 10.77
N ILE A 157 7.94 10.78 10.17
CA ILE A 157 8.56 11.61 9.14
C ILE A 157 7.67 11.67 7.87
N CYS A 158 7.09 10.54 7.47
CA CYS A 158 6.16 10.47 6.33
C CYS A 158 4.86 11.24 6.62
N GLU A 159 4.30 11.12 7.83
CA GLU A 159 3.12 11.89 8.27
C GLU A 159 3.38 13.40 8.19
N ARG A 160 4.50 13.86 8.76
CA ARG A 160 4.91 15.27 8.68
C ARG A 160 5.07 15.79 7.25
N ALA A 161 5.44 14.91 6.31
CA ALA A 161 5.56 15.31 4.91
C ALA A 161 4.18 15.50 4.27
N LEU A 162 3.22 14.64 4.61
CA LEU A 162 1.82 14.81 4.19
C LEU A 162 1.21 16.08 4.79
N GLU A 163 1.44 16.36 6.07
CA GLU A 163 1.00 17.61 6.72
C GLU A 163 1.62 18.84 6.05
N TYR A 164 2.93 18.79 5.75
CA TYR A 164 3.60 19.86 5.00
C TYR A 164 2.92 20.12 3.66
N ARG A 165 2.49 19.07 2.96
CA ARG A 165 1.72 19.20 1.72
C ARG A 165 0.37 19.87 1.95
N GLU A 166 -0.37 19.48 2.97
CA GLU A 166 -1.66 20.09 3.28
C GLU A 166 -1.53 21.58 3.58
N GLU A 167 -0.49 21.97 4.33
CA GLU A 167 -0.23 23.38 4.68
C GLU A 167 0.22 24.23 3.48
N HIS A 168 0.96 23.65 2.52
CA HIS A 168 1.63 24.38 1.44
C HIS A 168 1.00 24.13 0.05
N GLY A 169 0.01 23.24 -0.02
CA GLY A 169 -0.72 22.87 -1.23
C GLY A 169 -0.08 21.74 -2.06
N PRO A 170 -0.73 21.39 -3.18
CA PRO A 170 -0.40 20.18 -3.96
C PRO A 170 0.95 20.22 -4.68
N ASN A 171 1.47 21.42 -4.93
CA ASN A 171 2.77 21.63 -5.56
C ASN A 171 3.91 21.77 -4.54
N SER A 172 3.65 21.49 -3.26
CA SER A 172 4.69 21.45 -2.24
C SER A 172 5.75 20.40 -2.61
N HIS A 173 7.01 20.68 -2.28
CA HIS A 173 8.10 19.74 -2.49
C HIS A 173 8.17 18.68 -1.37
N TYR A 174 7.02 18.21 -0.90
CA TYR A 174 6.93 17.36 0.29
C TYR A 174 7.66 16.01 0.15
N ILE A 175 7.69 15.41 -1.04
CA ILE A 175 8.50 14.19 -1.30
C ILE A 175 9.98 14.49 -1.05
N ASN A 176 10.49 15.60 -1.58
CA ASN A 176 11.87 16.01 -1.35
C ASN A 176 12.12 16.28 0.14
N GLN A 177 11.17 16.96 0.80
CA GLN A 177 11.26 17.22 2.24
C GLN A 177 11.28 15.93 3.06
N CYS A 178 10.52 14.92 2.65
CA CYS A 178 10.55 13.60 3.27
C CYS A 178 11.88 12.90 3.03
N CYS A 179 12.39 12.88 1.79
CA CYS A 179 13.72 12.34 1.48
C CYS A 179 14.82 13.01 2.31
N ASP A 180 14.76 14.34 2.48
CA ASP A 180 15.70 15.10 3.30
C ASP A 180 15.63 14.67 4.77
N TRP A 181 14.43 14.51 5.33
CA TRP A 181 14.25 14.05 6.73
C TRP A 181 14.62 12.59 6.94
N LEU A 182 14.32 11.73 5.97
CA LEU A 182 14.73 10.32 5.96
C LEU A 182 16.23 10.15 5.67
N GLY A 183 16.92 11.24 5.33
CA GLY A 183 18.34 11.25 4.98
C GLY A 183 18.65 10.34 3.80
N ILE A 184 17.79 10.36 2.78
CA ILE A 184 17.95 9.61 1.53
C ILE A 184 18.80 10.46 0.58
N ASP A 185 20.08 10.09 0.37
CA ASP A 185 20.97 10.80 -0.57
C ASP A 185 20.83 10.22 -1.99
N ASP A 186 20.21 11.01 -2.86
CA ASP A 186 19.73 10.67 -4.19
C ASP A 186 20.82 10.70 -5.28
N ARG A 187 21.93 9.98 -5.05
CA ARG A 187 23.01 9.84 -6.05
C ARG A 187 22.94 8.53 -6.85
N GLU A 188 22.19 7.54 -6.38
CA GLU A 188 22.06 6.24 -7.07
C GLU A 188 20.60 5.82 -7.39
N SER A 189 19.59 6.45 -6.77
CA SER A 189 18.17 6.07 -6.92
C SER A 189 17.39 6.83 -8.01
N ARG A 190 17.99 7.85 -8.63
CA ARG A 190 17.37 8.72 -9.65
C ARG A 190 17.31 8.14 -11.07
N THR A 191 17.75 6.90 -11.28
CA THR A 191 17.56 6.21 -12.56
C THR A 191 16.17 5.58 -12.59
N ALA A 192 15.29 6.22 -13.36
CA ALA A 192 14.06 5.63 -13.87
C ALA A 192 14.39 4.27 -14.52
N TYR A 193 13.78 3.22 -13.97
CA TYR A 193 13.48 2.00 -14.72
C TYR A 193 11.97 1.89 -14.77
#